data_AF-A0A523LSC6-F1
#
_entry.id   AF-A0A523LSC6-F1
#
_cell.length_a   1.000
_cell.length_b   1.000
_cell.length_c   1.000
_cell.angle_alpha   90.00
_cell.angle_beta   90.00
_cell.angle_gamma   90.00
#
_symmetry.space_group_name_H-M   'P 1'
#
loop_
_entity.id
_entity.type
_entity.pdbx_description
1 polymer ?
#
loop_
_entity_poly.entity_id
_entity_poly.type
_entity_poly.pdbx_seq_one_letter_code
_entity_poly.pdbx_strand_id
1 'polypeptide(L)'
;MSLYYLQKFLFQLNRDELAQERYGSDLDGLLGEFDLKEEEATALREGDIGLLYVLGVNGQILMHYAAFLGIEWFDYLDMMRKGIDKHGPVRAGVYTMTGGGSSFTEEEKHR
;
A
#
# COMPACT_ATOMS: atom_id res chain seq x y z
N MET A 1 -10.47 -10.73 -4.81
CA MET A 1 -9.58 -11.77 -4.24
C MET A 1 -8.16 -11.22 -4.05
N SER A 2 -7.52 -10.63 -5.06
CA SER A 2 -6.12 -10.18 -4.97
C SER A 2 -5.81 -9.12 -3.90
N LEU A 3 -6.66 -8.10 -3.72
CA LEU A 3 -6.48 -7.08 -2.65
C LEU A 3 -6.42 -7.70 -1.23
N TYR A 4 -7.14 -8.80 -0.98
CA TYR A 4 -7.04 -9.49 0.30
C TYR A 4 -5.62 -10.04 0.51
N TYR A 5 -5.03 -10.69 -0.50
CA TYR A 5 -3.68 -11.24 -0.43
C TYR A 5 -2.62 -10.15 -0.32
N LEU A 6 -2.78 -9.03 -1.04
CA LEU A 6 -1.91 -7.87 -0.90
C LEU A 6 -1.90 -7.31 0.52
N GLN A 7 -3.07 -7.09 1.12
CA GLN A 7 -3.16 -6.63 2.51
C GLN A 7 -2.66 -7.68 3.50
N LYS A 8 -2.89 -8.98 3.22
CA LYS A 8 -2.43 -10.08 4.06
C LYS A 8 -0.90 -10.17 4.08
N PHE A 9 -0.26 -10.03 2.91
CA PHE A 9 1.20 -9.96 2.79
C PHE A 9 1.76 -8.85 3.68
N LEU A 10 1.25 -7.62 3.52
CA LEU A 10 1.71 -6.48 4.30
C LEU A 10 1.43 -6.65 5.81
N PHE A 11 0.26 -7.19 6.16
CA PHE A 11 -0.07 -7.49 7.55
C PHE A 11 0.92 -8.48 8.19
N GLN A 12 1.32 -9.53 7.45
CA GLN A 12 2.30 -10.51 7.92
C GLN A 12 3.69 -9.87 8.03
N LEU A 13 4.13 -9.16 6.99
CA LEU A 13 5.43 -8.47 6.98
C LEU A 13 5.58 -7.47 8.14
N ASN A 14 4.51 -6.76 8.48
CA ASN A 14 4.51 -5.79 9.58
C ASN A 14 4.64 -6.41 10.98
N ARG A 15 4.58 -7.75 11.10
CA ARG A 15 4.46 -8.44 12.40
C ARG A 15 5.38 -9.64 12.60
N ASP A 16 5.88 -10.23 11.52
CA ASP A 16 6.65 -11.47 11.54
C ASP A 16 8.11 -11.21 11.15
N GLU A 17 9.03 -11.42 12.10
CA GLU A 17 10.47 -11.24 11.90
C GLU A 17 11.02 -12.13 10.77
N LEU A 18 10.49 -13.35 10.61
CA LEU A 18 10.91 -14.24 9.52
C LEU A 18 10.47 -13.70 8.16
N ALA A 19 9.28 -13.09 8.09
CA ALA A 19 8.82 -12.44 6.88
C ALA A 19 9.68 -11.21 6.54
N GLN A 20 10.12 -10.45 7.54
CA GLN A 20 11.03 -9.30 7.37
C GLN A 20 12.43 -9.71 6.90
N GLU A 21 12.98 -10.79 7.46
CA GLU A 21 14.26 -11.35 7.00
C GLU A 21 14.17 -11.81 5.54
N ARG A 22 13.09 -12.51 5.19
CA ARG A 22 12.84 -12.95 3.81
C ARG A 22 12.56 -11.81 2.86
N TYR A 23 11.94 -10.72 3.31
CA TYR A 23 11.79 -9.52 2.48
C TYR A 23 13.14 -9.00 1.97
N GLY A 24 14.18 -9.03 2.80
CA GLY A 24 15.53 -8.58 2.41
C GLY A 24 16.36 -9.63 1.66
N SER A 25 16.07 -10.92 1.81
CA SER A 25 16.91 -12.02 1.30
C SER A 25 16.30 -12.82 0.15
N ASP A 26 14.97 -12.90 0.07
CA ASP A 26 14.20 -13.66 -0.93
C ASP A 26 12.79 -13.08 -1.09
N LEU A 27 12.70 -11.86 -1.62
CA LEU A 27 11.41 -11.19 -1.81
C LEU A 27 10.52 -11.93 -2.82
N ASP A 28 11.06 -12.41 -3.94
CA ASP A 28 10.26 -13.10 -4.96
C ASP A 28 9.69 -14.43 -4.44
N GLY A 29 10.47 -15.19 -3.67
CA GLY A 29 9.97 -16.40 -3.02
C GLY A 29 8.88 -16.09 -1.99
N LEU A 30 9.03 -15.02 -1.21
CA LEU A 30 8.02 -14.57 -0.27
C LEU A 30 6.73 -14.12 -0.97
N LEU A 31 6.83 -13.34 -2.04
CA LEU A 31 5.67 -12.89 -2.85
C LEU A 31 4.94 -14.07 -3.50
N GLY A 32 5.68 -15.10 -3.94
CA GLY A 32 5.11 -16.30 -4.56
C GLY A 32 4.19 -17.13 -3.66
N GLU A 33 4.15 -16.87 -2.36
CA GLU A 33 3.21 -17.51 -1.42
C GLU A 33 1.80 -16.91 -1.45
N PHE A 34 1.62 -15.81 -2.18
CA PHE A 34 0.38 -15.04 -2.24
C PHE A 34 -0.15 -14.99 -3.68
N ASP A 35 -1.47 -15.09 -3.84
CA ASP A 35 -2.14 -14.93 -5.14
C ASP A 35 -2.26 -13.44 -5.49
N LEU A 36 -1.12 -12.87 -5.88
CA LEU A 36 -0.96 -11.47 -6.28
C LEU A 36 -1.00 -11.33 -7.80
N LYS A 37 -1.58 -10.23 -8.27
CA LYS A 37 -1.43 -9.81 -9.66
C LYS A 37 -0.04 -9.22 -9.87
N GLU A 38 0.42 -9.22 -11.12
CA GLU A 38 1.74 -8.66 -11.47
C GLU A 38 1.90 -7.19 -11.05
N GLU A 39 0.85 -6.37 -11.19
CA GLU A 39 0.85 -4.97 -10.75
C GLU A 39 1.05 -4.84 -9.23
N GLU A 40 0.44 -5.72 -8.45
CA GLU A 40 0.55 -5.72 -6.99
C GLU A 40 1.94 -6.19 -6.55
N ALA A 41 2.44 -7.27 -7.16
CA ALA A 41 3.79 -7.77 -6.91
C ALA A 41 4.86 -6.73 -7.28
N THR A 42 4.70 -6.04 -8.41
CA THR A 42 5.60 -4.95 -8.84
C THR A 42 5.57 -3.81 -7.84
N ALA A 43 4.39 -3.37 -7.38
CA ALA A 43 4.26 -2.31 -6.38
C ALA A 43 4.99 -2.67 -5.07
N LEU A 44 4.96 -3.93 -4.66
CA LEU A 44 5.69 -4.42 -3.47
C LEU A 44 7.22 -4.47 -3.70
N ARG A 45 7.67 -4.91 -4.88
CA ARG A 45 9.10 -4.94 -5.23
C ARG A 45 9.73 -3.54 -5.25
N GLU A 46 8.99 -2.58 -5.78
CA GLU A 46 9.45 -1.20 -5.90
C GLU A 46 9.23 -0.37 -4.63
N GLY A 47 8.46 -0.89 -3.66
CA GLY A 47 8.02 -0.12 -2.50
C GLY A 47 7.17 1.10 -2.89
N ASP A 48 6.38 1.01 -3.97
CA ASP A 48 5.57 2.13 -4.47
C ASP A 48 4.34 2.33 -3.57
N ILE A 49 4.54 3.12 -2.52
CA ILE A 49 3.49 3.53 -1.55
C ILE A 49 2.27 4.12 -2.26
N GLY A 50 2.49 4.93 -3.29
CA GLY A 50 1.41 5.60 -4.01
C GLY A 50 0.54 4.61 -4.78
N LEU A 51 1.17 3.67 -5.50
CA LEU A 51 0.45 2.62 -6.21
C LEU A 51 -0.25 1.66 -5.24
N LEU A 52 0.40 1.23 -4.15
CA LEU A 52 -0.21 0.38 -3.12
C LEU A 52 -1.46 1.02 -2.52
N TYR A 53 -1.42 2.33 -2.27
CA TYR A 53 -2.60 3.09 -1.82
C TYR A 53 -3.71 3.10 -2.87
N VAL A 54 -3.38 3.41 -4.13
CA VAL A 54 -4.35 3.44 -5.25
C VAL A 54 -4.97 2.06 -5.51
N LEU A 55 -4.22 0.97 -5.31
CA LEU A 55 -4.73 -0.40 -5.39
C LEU A 55 -5.73 -0.74 -4.27
N GLY A 56 -5.81 0.10 -3.21
CA GLY A 56 -6.81 0.01 -2.16
C GLY A 56 -6.32 -0.58 -0.85
N VAL A 57 -5.00 -0.66 -0.64
CA VAL A 57 -4.42 -1.09 0.65
C VAL A 57 -4.88 -0.14 1.75
N ASN A 58 -5.35 -0.70 2.87
CA ASN A 58 -5.71 0.07 4.05
C ASN A 58 -4.52 0.91 4.56
N GLY A 59 -4.74 2.21 4.77
CA GLY A 59 -3.70 3.17 5.19
C GLY A 59 -2.99 2.83 6.51
N GLN A 60 -3.62 2.13 7.46
CA GLN A 60 -2.96 1.71 8.70
C GLN A 60 -1.93 0.60 8.42
N ILE A 61 -2.29 -0.37 7.59
CA ILE A 61 -1.37 -1.45 7.16
C ILE A 61 -0.23 -0.85 6.34
N LEU A 62 -0.55 0.06 5.42
CA LEU A 62 0.43 0.70 4.55
C LEU A 62 1.40 1.60 5.33
N MET A 63 0.91 2.33 6.33
CA MET A 63 1.75 3.16 7.23
C MET A 63 2.83 2.32 7.93
N HIS A 64 2.48 1.15 8.47
CA HIS A 64 3.47 0.28 9.11
C HIS A 64 4.50 -0.26 8.12
N TYR A 65 4.09 -0.54 6.88
CA TYR A 65 5.02 -0.97 5.83
C TYR A 65 5.95 0.18 5.39
N ALA A 66 5.43 1.40 5.26
CA ALA A 66 6.24 2.59 4.98
C ALA A 66 7.29 2.80 6.09
N ALA A 67 6.91 2.64 7.35
CA ALA A 67 7.84 2.70 8.48
C ALA A 67 8.90 1.58 8.41
N PHE A 68 8.52 0.36 8.02
CA PHE A 68 9.47 -0.74 7.77
C PHE A 68 10.48 -0.41 6.66
N LEU A 69 10.07 0.33 5.62
CA LEU A 69 10.96 0.84 4.58
C LEU A 69 11.80 2.07 5.00
N GLY A 70 11.62 2.58 6.22
CA GLY A 70 12.32 3.77 6.72
C GLY A 70 11.78 5.09 6.14
N ILE A 71 10.52 5.11 5.68
CA ILE A 71 9.86 6.29 5.13
C ILE A 71 9.23 7.08 6.29
N GLU A 72 9.55 8.37 6.38
CA GLU A 72 9.01 9.28 7.39
C GLU A 72 7.53 9.61 7.14
N TRP A 73 6.82 9.97 8.21
CA TRP A 73 5.36 10.19 8.16
C TRP A 73 4.91 11.19 7.09
N PHE A 74 5.58 12.35 6.98
CA PHE A 74 5.20 13.37 6.00
C PHE A 74 5.52 12.93 4.57
N ASP A 75 6.60 12.18 4.37
CA ASP A 75 6.95 11.63 3.06
C ASP A 75 5.94 10.55 2.64
N TYR A 76 5.51 9.70 3.58
CA TYR A 76 4.44 8.72 3.36
C TYR A 76 3.13 9.37 2.87
N LEU A 77 2.68 10.45 3.54
CA LEU A 77 1.49 11.20 3.13
C LEU A 77 1.64 11.81 1.73
N ASP A 78 2.79 12.40 1.43
CA ASP A 78 3.09 13.00 0.13
C ASP A 78 3.16 11.94 -0.99
N MET A 79 3.75 10.77 -0.71
CA MET A 79 3.78 9.64 -1.64
C MET A 79 2.38 9.10 -1.95
N MET A 80 1.48 9.00 -0.97
CA MET A 80 0.09 8.62 -1.23
C MET A 80 -0.61 9.64 -2.14
N ARG A 81 -0.45 10.94 -1.87
CA ARG A 81 -1.04 12.01 -2.68
C ARG A 81 -0.51 11.98 -4.12
N LYS A 82 0.82 11.90 -4.29
CA LYS A 82 1.46 11.75 -5.61
C LYS A 82 1.03 10.47 -6.32
N GLY A 83 0.74 9.42 -5.56
CA GLY A 83 0.18 8.17 -6.06
C GLY A 83 -1.14 8.38 -6.79
N ILE A 84 -2.06 9.16 -6.20
CA ILE A 84 -3.34 9.51 -6.83
C ILE A 84 -3.12 10.29 -8.13
N ASP A 85 -2.24 11.29 -8.09
CA ASP A 85 -1.91 12.13 -9.26
C ASP A 85 -1.32 11.30 -10.41
N LYS A 86 -0.50 10.28 -10.09
CA LYS A 86 0.21 9.44 -11.07
C LYS A 86 -0.59 8.23 -11.55
N HIS A 87 -1.29 7.53 -10.66
CA HIS A 87 -1.93 6.23 -10.92
C HIS A 87 -3.47 6.29 -10.98
N GLY A 88 -4.05 7.46 -10.70
CA GLY A 88 -5.47 7.72 -10.71
C GLY A 88 -6.15 7.51 -9.34
N PRO A 89 -7.49 7.56 -9.29
CA PRO A 89 -8.25 7.43 -8.05
C PRO A 89 -8.06 6.04 -7.41
N VAL A 90 -8.20 5.99 -6.08
CA VAL A 90 -8.19 4.73 -5.33
C VAL A 90 -9.29 3.79 -5.85
N ARG A 91 -8.89 2.60 -6.26
CA ARG A 91 -9.69 1.66 -7.06
C ARG A 91 -10.53 0.70 -6.21
N ALA A 92 -10.14 0.46 -4.96
CA ALA A 92 -10.76 -0.50 -4.08
C ALA A 92 -10.53 -0.17 -2.59
N GLY A 93 -11.18 -0.90 -1.70
CA GLY A 93 -11.04 -0.73 -0.25
C GLY A 93 -11.83 0.45 0.31
N VAL A 94 -11.56 0.79 1.58
CA VAL A 94 -12.30 1.82 2.34
C VAL A 94 -12.14 3.24 1.78
N TYR A 95 -11.08 3.50 1.02
CA TYR A 95 -10.80 4.80 0.41
C TYR A 95 -11.24 4.87 -1.07
N THR A 96 -12.02 3.91 -1.56
CA THR A 96 -12.47 3.88 -2.96
C THR A 96 -13.13 5.20 -3.34
N MET A 97 -12.55 5.91 -4.31
CA MET A 97 -13.08 7.17 -4.79
C MET A 97 -14.10 6.90 -5.89
N THR A 98 -15.36 6.69 -5.50
CA THR A 98 -16.48 6.69 -6.45
C THR A 98 -16.86 8.14 -6.76
N GLY A 99 -17.13 8.49 -8.02
CA GLY A 99 -17.32 9.87 -8.50
C GLY A 99 -18.49 10.68 -7.90
N GLY A 100 -19.05 10.25 -6.77
CA GLY A 100 -19.97 11.01 -5.92
C GLY A 100 -19.27 11.85 -4.86
N GLY A 101 -18.20 12.57 -5.23
CA GLY A 101 -17.75 13.82 -4.61
C GLY A 101 -17.83 13.98 -3.09
N SER A 102 -17.50 12.97 -2.28
CA SER A 102 -17.27 13.16 -0.85
C SER A 102 -16.12 12.28 -0.42
N SER A 103 -14.94 12.89 -0.34
CA SER A 103 -13.85 12.37 0.47
C SER A 103 -14.38 12.14 1.89
N PHE A 104 -14.26 10.92 2.41
CA PHE A 104 -14.53 10.65 3.83
C PHE A 104 -13.37 11.07 4.72
N THR A 105 -12.25 11.54 4.14
CA THR A 105 -11.13 12.14 4.87
C THR A 105 -11.27 13.66 4.84
N GLU A 106 -11.48 14.26 6.02
CA GLU A 106 -11.67 15.70 6.24
C GLU A 106 -10.39 16.55 6.01
N GLU A 107 -9.36 16.01 5.36
CA GLU A 107 -8.05 16.70 5.26
C GLU A 107 -8.05 17.91 4.31
N GLU A 108 -9.08 18.08 3.46
CA GLU A 108 -9.15 19.20 2.52
C GLU A 108 -9.93 20.43 3.01
N LYS A 109 -10.47 20.44 4.23
CA LYS A 109 -11.28 21.58 4.73
C LYS A 109 -10.49 22.76 5.31
N HIS A 110 -9.16 22.69 5.36
CA HIS A 110 -8.32 23.73 5.97
C HIS A 110 -7.22 24.27 5.04
N ARG A 111 -7.61 24.71 3.84
CA ARG A 111 -6.77 25.61 3.03
C ARG A 111 -7.51 26.88 2.65
#